data_AF-A0A533TSZ0-F1
#
_entry.id   AF-A0A533TSZ0-F1
#
_cell.length_a   1.000
_cell.length_b   1.000
_cell.length_c   1.000
_cell.angle_alpha   90.00
_cell.angle_beta   90.00
_cell.angle_gamma   90.00
#
_symmetry.space_group_name_H-M   'P 1'
#
loop_
_entity.id
_entity.type
_entity.pdbx_description
1 polymer ?
#
loop_
_entity_poly.entity_id
_entity_poly.type
_entity_poly.pdbx_seq_one_letter_code
_entity_poly.pdbx_strand_id
1 'polypeptide(L)'
;MQEVEANEARKREQAEKGFDGLTFFVYRTLLDEKIGNAEEVSRQIKGAFLEFPNWQKSDAALRELRKKITFALYAQSEELDRITGIVDYLFHLLQKASRM
;
A
#
# COMPACT_ATOMS: atom_id res chain seq x y z
N MET A 1 -12.99 -12.46 -23.36
CA MET A 1 -12.61 -11.47 -22.33
C MET A 1 -13.20 -11.89 -20.97
N GLN A 2 -12.82 -13.06 -20.42
CA GLN A 2 -13.36 -13.57 -19.14
C GLN A 2 -12.27 -14.11 -18.18
N GLU A 3 -10.99 -14.07 -18.56
CA GLU A 3 -9.91 -14.65 -17.74
C GLU A 3 -9.34 -13.69 -16.69
N VAL A 4 -9.51 -12.37 -16.86
CA VAL A 4 -8.94 -11.38 -15.94
C VAL A 4 -9.76 -11.24 -14.66
N GLU A 5 -11.09 -11.18 -14.76
CA GLU A 5 -11.98 -11.05 -13.60
C GLU A 5 -11.93 -12.27 -12.67
N ALA A 6 -11.81 -13.47 -13.23
CA ALA A 6 -11.66 -14.71 -12.47
C ALA A 6 -10.27 -14.84 -11.80
N ASN A 7 -9.25 -14.15 -12.31
CA ASN A 7 -7.93 -14.09 -11.67
C ASN A 7 -7.90 -13.11 -10.49
N GLU A 8 -8.61 -11.99 -10.59
CA GLU A 8 -8.72 -11.05 -9.48
C GLU A 8 -9.50 -11.64 -8.30
N ALA A 9 -10.62 -12.34 -8.57
CA ALA A 9 -11.40 -13.01 -7.53
C ALA A 9 -10.60 -14.10 -6.80
N ARG A 10 -9.84 -14.93 -7.54
CA ARG A 10 -8.96 -15.96 -6.96
C ARG A 10 -7.77 -15.40 -6.19
N LYS A 11 -7.24 -14.23 -6.58
CA LYS A 11 -6.18 -13.54 -5.83
C LYS A 11 -6.66 -12.90 -4.53
N ARG A 12 -7.89 -12.36 -4.51
CA ARG A 12 -8.52 -11.82 -3.29
C ARG A 12 -8.58 -12.89 -2.19
N GLU A 13 -8.97 -14.12 -2.55
CA GLU A 13 -9.08 -15.26 -1.64
C GLU A 13 -7.72 -15.79 -1.11
N GLN A 14 -6.63 -15.59 -1.86
CA GLN A 14 -5.27 -15.99 -1.43
C GLN A 14 -4.63 -14.96 -0.49
N ALA A 15 -4.90 -13.67 -0.68
CA ALA A 15 -4.39 -12.59 0.19
C ALA A 15 -5.02 -12.61 1.59
N GLU A 16 -6.26 -13.08 1.72
CA GLU A 16 -7.00 -13.18 2.99
C GLU A 16 -6.39 -14.19 3.98
N LYS A 17 -5.43 -15.03 3.57
CA LYS A 17 -4.83 -16.05 4.46
C LYS A 17 -3.53 -15.65 5.16
N GLY A 18 -3.00 -14.44 4.95
CA GLY A 18 -1.70 -14.08 5.56
C GLY A 18 -1.42 -12.58 5.75
N PHE A 19 -2.34 -11.70 5.38
CA PHE A 19 -2.18 -10.27 5.62
C PHE A 19 -2.70 -9.88 7.01
N ASP A 20 -1.90 -9.09 7.73
CA ASP A 20 -2.39 -8.35 8.89
C ASP A 20 -3.30 -7.20 8.43
N GLY A 21 -4.04 -6.59 9.36
CA GLY A 21 -5.02 -5.55 9.04
C GLY A 21 -4.44 -4.38 8.26
N LEU A 22 -3.18 -3.98 8.53
CA LEU A 22 -2.49 -2.93 7.80
C LEU A 22 -2.19 -3.35 6.35
N THR A 23 -1.63 -4.55 6.17
CA THR A 23 -1.26 -5.06 4.85
C THR A 23 -2.51 -5.27 3.98
N PHE A 24 -3.60 -5.77 4.57
CA PHE A 24 -4.88 -5.92 3.87
C PHE A 24 -5.48 -4.56 3.47
N PHE A 25 -5.44 -3.57 4.37
CA PHE A 25 -5.90 -2.22 4.08
C PHE A 25 -5.10 -1.55 2.94
N VAL A 26 -3.77 -1.67 2.97
CA VAL A 26 -2.89 -1.19 1.89
C VAL A 26 -3.27 -1.89 0.58
N TYR A 27 -3.37 -3.23 0.59
CA TYR A 27 -3.74 -4.02 -0.58
C TYR A 27 -5.08 -3.60 -1.20
N ARG A 28 -6.11 -3.43 -0.37
CA ARG A 28 -7.42 -2.94 -0.81
C ARG A 28 -7.33 -1.56 -1.45
N THR A 29 -6.59 -0.64 -0.83
CA THR A 29 -6.37 0.71 -1.37
C THR A 29 -5.70 0.65 -2.75
N LEU A 30 -4.68 -0.19 -2.92
CA LEU A 30 -3.98 -0.34 -4.20
C LEU A 30 -4.87 -0.95 -5.29
N LEU A 31 -5.74 -1.90 -4.94
CA LEU A 31 -6.72 -2.44 -5.89
C LEU A 31 -7.75 -1.40 -6.32
N ASP A 32 -8.28 -0.64 -5.37
CA ASP A 32 -9.27 0.41 -5.64
C ASP A 32 -8.66 1.52 -6.53
N GLU A 33 -7.38 1.81 -6.32
CA GLU A 33 -6.56 2.71 -7.13
C GLU A 33 -6.03 2.07 -8.42
N LYS A 34 -6.39 0.82 -8.75
CA LYS A 34 -5.97 0.09 -9.96
C LYS A 34 -4.44 0.06 -10.16
N ILE A 35 -3.69 -0.17 -9.09
CA ILE A 35 -2.24 -0.36 -9.13
C ILE A 35 -1.92 -1.82 -9.50
N GLY A 36 -1.02 -1.99 -10.46
CA GLY A 36 -0.49 -3.31 -10.86
C GLY A 36 0.28 -3.98 -9.72
N ASN A 37 0.34 -5.32 -9.74
CA ASN A 37 1.03 -6.13 -8.73
C ASN A 37 0.73 -5.73 -7.27
N ALA A 38 -0.50 -5.31 -6.96
CA ALA A 38 -0.90 -4.79 -5.65
C ALA A 38 -0.49 -5.69 -4.48
N GLU A 39 -0.52 -7.03 -4.64
CA GLU A 39 -0.09 -7.98 -3.60
C GLU A 39 1.41 -7.85 -3.26
N GLU A 40 2.26 -7.77 -4.28
CA GLU A 40 3.70 -7.62 -4.12
C GLU A 40 4.03 -6.26 -3.51
N VAL A 41 3.43 -5.20 -4.04
CA VAL A 41 3.59 -3.84 -3.51
C VAL A 41 3.13 -3.78 -2.06
N SER A 42 2.04 -4.44 -1.68
CA SER A 42 1.56 -4.49 -0.30
C SER A 42 2.57 -5.15 0.64
N ARG A 43 3.22 -6.24 0.20
CA ARG A 43 4.30 -6.89 0.97
C ARG A 43 5.51 -5.98 1.12
N GLN A 44 5.89 -5.25 0.08
CA GLN A 44 6.99 -4.28 0.14
C GLN A 44 6.67 -3.14 1.11
N ILE A 45 5.46 -2.60 1.04
CA ILE A 45 4.98 -1.55 1.94
C ILE A 45 4.97 -2.05 3.40
N LYS A 46 4.49 -3.29 3.65
CA LYS A 46 4.58 -3.93 4.98
C LYS A 46 6.02 -3.95 5.48
N GLY A 47 6.97 -4.37 4.63
CA GLY A 47 8.40 -4.35 4.97
C GLY A 47 8.87 -2.96 5.39
N ALA A 48 8.48 -1.92 4.64
CA ALA A 48 8.82 -0.54 4.99
C ALA A 48 8.25 -0.12 6.36
N PHE A 49 7.00 -0.46 6.68
CA PHE A 49 6.44 -0.19 8.01
C PHE A 49 7.20 -0.87 9.15
N LEU A 50 7.70 -2.10 8.92
CA LEU A 50 8.52 -2.82 9.90
C LEU A 50 9.91 -2.20 10.08
N GLU A 51 10.48 -1.61 9.03
CA GLU A 51 11.75 -0.88 9.13
C GLU A 51 11.62 0.46 9.87
N PHE A 52 10.46 1.10 9.81
CA PHE A 52 10.19 2.40 10.44
C PHE A 52 9.10 2.32 11.52
N PRO A 53 9.23 1.51 12.58
CA PRO A 53 8.16 1.29 13.57
C PRO A 53 7.78 2.56 14.35
N ASN A 54 8.66 3.56 14.39
CA ASN A 54 8.45 4.85 15.07
C ASN A 54 7.99 5.98 14.14
N TRP A 55 7.52 5.67 12.92
CA TRP A 55 7.11 6.65 11.91
C TRP A 55 6.07 7.67 12.41
N GLN A 56 5.21 7.29 13.35
CA GLN A 56 4.21 8.20 13.93
C GLN A 56 4.79 9.25 14.88
N LYS A 57 5.99 9.02 15.41
CA LYS A 57 6.62 9.86 16.44
C LYS A 57 7.86 10.59 15.92
N SER A 58 8.24 10.37 14.66
CA SER A 58 9.46 10.92 14.06
C SER A 58 9.19 11.36 12.63
N ASP A 59 9.29 12.67 12.39
CA ASP A 59 9.13 13.25 11.05
C ASP A 59 10.16 12.70 10.05
N ALA A 60 11.37 12.41 10.53
CA ALA A 60 12.42 11.79 9.72
C ALA A 60 12.02 10.37 9.28
N ALA A 61 11.51 9.56 10.21
CA ALA A 61 11.04 8.21 9.89
C ALA A 61 9.80 8.24 8.96
N LEU A 62 8.87 9.17 9.19
CA LEU A 62 7.72 9.39 8.31
C LEU A 62 8.17 9.76 6.88
N ARG A 63 9.15 10.65 6.75
CA ARG A 63 9.69 11.07 5.45
C ARG A 63 10.33 9.90 4.70
N GLU A 64 11.17 9.11 5.36
CA GLU A 64 11.80 7.94 4.73
C GLU A 64 10.79 6.85 4.37
N LEU A 65 9.78 6.62 5.23
CA LEU A 65 8.70 5.70 4.94
C LEU A 65 7.89 6.14 3.71
N ARG A 66 7.48 7.41 3.63
CA ARG A 66 6.79 7.96 2.44
C ARG A 66 7.61 7.74 1.17
N LYS A 67 8.90 8.07 1.22
CA LYS A 67 9.82 7.89 0.10
C LYS A 67 9.89 6.43 -0.36
N LYS A 68 10.03 5.46 0.56
CA LYS A 68 10.03 4.03 0.21
C LYS A 68 8.74 3.59 -0.45
N ILE A 69 7.59 4.03 0.07
CA ILE A 69 6.28 3.70 -0.50
C ILE A 69 6.13 4.33 -1.90
N THR A 70 6.54 5.59 -2.09
CA THR A 70 6.57 6.25 -3.40
C THR A 70 7.37 5.44 -4.42
N PHE A 71 8.57 4.94 -4.07
CA PHE A 71 9.37 4.12 -4.97
C PHE A 71 8.75 2.76 -5.29
N ALA A 72 8.12 2.11 -4.30
CA ALA A 72 7.41 0.85 -4.52
C ALA A 72 6.24 1.01 -5.51
N LEU A 73 5.55 2.15 -5.45
CA LEU A 73 4.46 2.49 -6.38
C LEU A 73 4.98 2.93 -7.75
N TYR A 74 6.10 3.67 -7.80
CA TYR A 74 6.74 4.09 -9.04
C TYR A 74 7.15 2.92 -9.93
N ALA A 75 7.52 1.78 -9.34
CA ALA A 75 7.79 0.55 -10.09
C ALA A 75 6.57 0.01 -10.86
N GLN A 76 5.35 0.48 -10.56
CA GLN A 76 4.10 0.05 -11.20
C GLN A 76 3.43 1.12 -12.06
N SER A 77 3.82 2.40 -11.91
CA SER A 77 3.26 3.53 -12.66
C SER A 77 4.27 4.67 -12.70
N GLU A 78 4.53 5.25 -13.86
CA GLU A 78 5.44 6.41 -13.97
C GLU A 78 4.73 7.76 -13.74
N GLU A 79 3.43 7.75 -13.41
CA GLU A 79 2.67 8.96 -13.13
C GLU A 79 2.86 9.44 -11.69
N LEU A 80 3.84 10.33 -11.51
CA LEU A 80 4.23 10.87 -10.20
C LEU A 80 3.10 11.56 -9.44
N ASP A 81 2.23 12.30 -10.13
CA ASP A 81 1.10 12.99 -9.50
C ASP A 81 0.10 11.99 -8.89
N ARG A 82 -0.20 10.92 -9.63
CA ARG A 82 -1.06 9.84 -9.15
C ARG A 82 -0.44 9.13 -7.96
N ILE A 83 0.86 8.81 -8.02
CA ILE A 83 1.56 8.15 -6.90
C ILE A 83 1.53 9.01 -5.65
N THR A 84 1.80 10.31 -5.80
CA THR A 84 1.78 11.24 -4.68
C THR A 84 0.39 11.28 -4.03
N GLY A 85 -0.67 11.32 -4.84
CA GLY A 85 -2.05 11.26 -4.35
C GLY A 85 -2.36 9.98 -3.56
N ILE A 86 -1.92 8.82 -4.04
CA ILE A 86 -2.12 7.52 -3.36
C ILE A 86 -1.37 7.48 -2.03
N VAL A 87 -0.11 7.94 -2.01
CA VAL A 87 0.71 7.99 -0.78
C VAL A 87 0.04 8.92 0.24
N ASP A 88 -0.37 10.11 -0.18
CA ASP A 88 -1.02 11.08 0.69
C ASP A 88 -2.33 10.54 1.27
N TYR A 89 -3.15 9.91 0.44
CA TYR A 89 -4.41 9.27 0.85
C TYR A 89 -4.17 8.14 1.87
N LEU A 90 -3.20 7.27 1.61
CA LEU A 90 -2.85 6.17 2.50
C LEU A 90 -2.43 6.68 3.88
N PHE A 91 -1.54 7.67 3.95
CA PHE A 91 -1.10 8.25 5.21
C PHE A 91 -2.21 9.02 5.93
N HIS A 92 -3.09 9.70 5.19
CA HIS A 92 -4.26 10.36 5.78
C HIS A 92 -5.16 9.36 6.52
N LEU A 93 -5.47 8.22 5.89
CA LEU A 93 -6.30 7.19 6.49
C LEU A 93 -5.63 6.51 7.69
N LEU A 94 -4.33 6.21 7.61
CA LEU A 94 -3.58 5.62 8.71
C LEU A 94 -3.48 6.57 9.92
N GLN A 95 -3.28 7.86 9.68
CA GLN A 95 -3.29 8.87 10.74
C GLN A 95 -4.67 9.01 11.38
N LYS A 96 -5.74 8.95 10.59
CA LYS A 96 -7.12 8.96 11.10
C LYS A 96 -7.41 7.73 11.96
N ALA A 97 -6.97 6.54 11.52
CA ALA A 97 -7.15 5.29 12.26
C ALA A 97 -6.36 5.25 13.57
N SER A 98 -5.17 5.86 13.63
CA SER A 98 -4.33 5.94 14.85
C SER A 98 -4.84 6.94 15.90
N ARG A 99 -5.70 7.88 15.50
CA ARG A 99 -6.32 8.87 16.40
C ARG A 99 -7.63 8.38 17.03
N MET A 100 -8.13 7.21 16.62
CA MET A 100 -9.29 6.54 17.21
C MET A 100 -8.83 5.58 18.31
#